data_AF-A0A9W6FHA4-F1
#
_entry.id   AF-A0A9W6FHA4-F1
#
_cell.length_a   1.000
_cell.length_b   1.000
_cell.length_c   1.000
_cell.angle_alpha   90.00
_cell.angle_beta   90.00
_cell.angle_gamma   90.00
#
_symmetry.space_group_name_H-M   'P 1'
#
loop_
_entity.id
_entity.type
_entity.pdbx_description
1 polymer ?
#
loop_
_entity_poly.entity_id
_entity_poly.type
_entity_poly.pdbx_seq_one_letter_code
_entity_poly.pdbx_strand_id
1 'polypeptide(L)'
;MKSETNDIYEMLDTLSLPVAAQRFAELSKSPEFGSYTALQFIREVLEPQYIETLNKRFETNLRLSSLINKGAVTENLKTGNGRIYNDATVEQVLTFHFAENRQNVGIYGVTGAGKSYFLSACCVEACRRNYRCKFVDYSDLLDELIVLNRQEDLNKYRKRIRYYARIQLLFIDDFAISRYSEEGIKILHHLIKLRDDLGTSTLFTCQYSPDEWGNQLSDEKECYGKLDGIRRRLTTGFTVLIEKA
;
A
#
# COMPACT_ATOMS: atom_id res chain seq x y z
N MET A 1 38.06 13.68 -25.28
CA MET A 1 38.33 12.74 -24.17
C MET A 1 38.31 13.37 -22.78
N LYS A 2 39.27 14.24 -22.36
CA LYS A 2 39.26 14.82 -20.99
C LYS A 2 38.08 15.76 -20.71
N SER A 3 37.56 16.48 -21.72
CA SER A 3 36.37 17.32 -21.54
C SER A 3 35.06 16.52 -21.57
N GLU A 4 34.98 15.45 -22.36
CA GLU A 4 33.78 14.60 -22.49
C GLU A 4 33.55 13.74 -21.25
N THR A 5 34.61 13.23 -20.62
CA THR A 5 34.49 12.52 -19.34
C THR A 5 34.07 13.48 -18.23
N ASN A 6 34.56 14.72 -18.24
CA ASN A 6 34.18 15.74 -17.26
C ASN A 6 32.71 16.17 -17.37
N ASP A 7 32.20 16.28 -18.60
CA ASP A 7 30.79 16.56 -18.89
C ASP A 7 29.87 15.46 -18.32
N ILE A 8 30.23 14.19 -18.48
CA ILE A 8 29.45 13.06 -17.92
C ILE A 8 29.42 13.11 -16.39
N TYR A 9 30.52 13.49 -15.72
CA TYR A 9 30.50 13.65 -14.26
C TYR A 9 29.55 14.77 -13.82
N GLU A 10 29.57 15.91 -14.52
CA GLU A 10 28.69 17.05 -14.22
C GLU A 10 27.21 16.69 -14.43
N MET A 11 26.90 15.93 -15.48
CA MET A 11 25.56 15.37 -15.69
C MET A 11 25.12 14.45 -14.54
N LEU A 12 25.98 13.51 -14.12
CA LEU A 12 25.65 12.55 -13.06
C LEU A 12 25.47 13.23 -11.69
N ASP A 13 26.25 14.27 -11.40
CA ASP A 13 26.11 15.07 -10.18
C ASP A 13 24.82 15.90 -10.21
N THR A 14 24.54 16.58 -11.33
CA THR A 14 23.31 17.36 -11.52
C THR A 14 22.05 16.50 -11.37
N LEU A 15 22.08 15.26 -11.85
CA LEU A 15 21.00 14.29 -11.72
C LEU A 15 20.94 13.61 -10.34
N SER A 16 21.85 13.95 -9.42
CA SER A 16 21.96 13.35 -8.10
C SER A 16 22.15 11.82 -8.14
N LEU A 17 23.08 11.35 -8.97
CA LEU A 17 23.42 9.94 -9.19
C LEU A 17 24.83 9.60 -8.65
N PRO A 18 25.09 9.72 -7.34
CA PRO A 18 26.43 9.60 -6.76
C PRO A 18 27.07 8.21 -6.94
N VAL A 19 26.30 7.13 -6.85
CA VAL A 19 26.79 5.77 -7.06
C VAL A 19 27.18 5.56 -8.52
N ALA A 20 26.40 6.09 -9.46
CA ALA A 20 26.74 6.02 -10.87
C ALA A 20 28.02 6.83 -11.17
N ALA A 21 28.17 8.02 -10.58
CA ALA A 21 29.38 8.83 -10.73
C ALA A 21 30.63 8.08 -10.23
N GLN A 22 30.53 7.41 -9.08
CA GLN A 22 31.61 6.57 -8.56
C GLN A 22 31.93 5.41 -9.51
N ARG A 23 30.92 4.67 -9.98
CA ARG A 23 31.12 3.53 -10.90
C ARG A 23 31.70 3.96 -12.24
N PHE A 24 31.28 5.11 -12.77
CA PHE A 24 31.88 5.70 -13.96
C PHE A 24 33.36 6.04 -13.74
N ALA A 25 33.76 6.53 -12.57
CA ALA A 25 35.16 6.79 -12.24
C ALA A 25 36.03 5.55 -12.13
N GLU A 26 35.46 4.46 -11.60
CA GLU A 26 36.14 3.16 -11.53
C GLU A 26 36.32 2.57 -12.94
N LEU A 27 35.25 2.51 -13.74
CA LEU A 27 35.27 1.86 -15.04
C LEU A 27 36.04 2.65 -16.10
N SER A 28 35.98 3.98 -16.09
CA SER A 28 36.75 4.83 -17.02
C SER A 28 38.26 4.74 -16.84
N LYS A 29 38.73 4.28 -15.67
CA LYS A 29 40.14 4.06 -15.35
C LYS A 29 40.54 2.58 -15.47
N SER A 30 39.59 1.68 -15.73
CA SER A 30 39.84 0.25 -15.82
C SER A 30 40.54 -0.12 -17.13
N PRO A 31 41.49 -1.07 -17.12
CA PRO A 31 42.10 -1.63 -18.34
C PRO A 31 41.06 -2.23 -19.31
N GLU A 32 39.91 -2.64 -18.77
CA GLU A 32 38.81 -3.25 -19.51
C GLU A 32 37.89 -2.20 -20.17
N PHE A 33 38.12 -0.89 -19.98
CA PHE A 33 37.24 0.14 -20.54
C PHE A 33 36.99 -0.02 -22.05
N GLY A 34 38.02 -0.41 -22.81
CA GLY A 34 37.92 -0.63 -24.25
C GLY A 34 37.23 -1.95 -24.67
N SER A 35 36.95 -2.87 -23.74
CA SER A 35 36.27 -4.14 -24.04
C SER A 35 34.74 -4.04 -23.89
N TYR A 36 34.23 -3.01 -23.23
CA TYR A 36 32.79 -2.79 -23.11
C TYR A 36 32.19 -2.29 -24.42
N THR A 37 31.05 -2.86 -24.81
CA THR A 37 30.16 -2.20 -25.77
C THR A 37 29.50 -0.98 -25.10
N ALA A 38 29.03 -0.01 -25.91
CA ALA A 38 28.41 1.21 -25.37
C ALA A 38 27.23 0.91 -24.42
N LEU A 39 26.36 -0.04 -24.77
CA LEU A 39 25.21 -0.42 -23.93
C LEU A 39 25.63 -1.12 -22.64
N GLN A 40 26.65 -1.99 -22.69
CA GLN A 40 27.17 -2.63 -21.48
C GLN A 40 27.76 -1.61 -20.53
N PHE A 41 28.56 -0.67 -21.04
CA PHE A 41 29.15 0.37 -20.21
C PHE A 41 28.09 1.23 -19.51
N ILE A 42 27.06 1.68 -20.24
CA ILE A 42 25.95 2.44 -19.66
C ILE A 42 25.24 1.63 -18.56
N ARG A 43 24.98 0.34 -18.81
CA ARG A 43 24.34 -0.53 -17.82
C ARG A 43 25.20 -0.69 -16.56
N GLU A 44 26.49 -1.01 -16.70
CA GLU A 44 27.40 -1.21 -15.57
C GLU A 44 27.56 0.04 -14.69
N VAL A 45 27.47 1.23 -15.31
CA VAL A 45 27.49 2.51 -14.61
C VAL A 45 26.17 2.78 -13.88
N LEU A 46 25.02 2.58 -14.54
CA LEU A 46 23.71 2.99 -14.01
C LEU A 46 23.05 1.94 -13.11
N GLU A 47 23.27 0.64 -13.35
CA GLU A 47 22.58 -0.45 -12.65
C GLU A 47 22.77 -0.39 -11.12
N PRO A 48 23.98 -0.13 -10.57
CA PRO A 48 24.16 0.00 -9.12
C PRO A 48 23.36 1.16 -8.52
N GLN A 49 23.32 2.31 -9.19
CA GLN A 49 22.52 3.45 -8.75
C GLN A 49 21.02 3.18 -8.83
N TYR A 50 20.58 2.49 -9.89
CA TYR A 50 19.19 2.08 -10.07
C TYR A 50 18.73 1.16 -8.93
N ILE A 51 19.51 0.11 -8.64
CA ILE A 51 19.23 -0.83 -7.54
C ILE A 51 19.20 -0.10 -6.19
N GLU A 52 20.17 0.76 -5.91
CA GLU A 52 20.21 1.52 -4.66
C GLU A 52 18.97 2.44 -4.52
N THR A 53 18.57 3.10 -5.60
CA THR A 53 17.40 3.98 -5.62
C THR A 53 16.11 3.20 -5.34
N LEU A 54 15.95 2.02 -5.96
CA LEU A 54 14.80 1.15 -5.71
C LEU A 54 14.77 0.67 -4.25
N ASN A 55 15.90 0.24 -3.71
CA ASN A 55 16.00 -0.22 -2.32
C ASN A 55 15.66 0.89 -1.34
N LYS A 56 16.22 2.10 -1.51
CA LYS A 56 15.91 3.26 -0.65
C LYS A 56 14.42 3.63 -0.69
N ARG A 57 13.80 3.58 -1.88
CA ARG A 57 12.36 3.83 -2.05
C ARG A 57 11.53 2.77 -1.32
N PHE A 58 11.87 1.50 -1.52
CA PHE A 58 11.21 0.38 -0.84
C PHE A 58 11.30 0.51 0.69
N GLU A 59 12.51 0.71 1.24
CA GLU A 59 12.73 0.87 2.67
C GLU A 59 11.96 2.06 3.25
N THR A 60 11.97 3.19 2.54
CA THR A 60 11.24 4.39 2.93
C THR A 60 9.73 4.14 2.96
N ASN A 61 9.18 3.55 1.89
CA ASN A 61 7.76 3.23 1.80
C ASN A 61 7.35 2.21 2.88
N LEU A 62 8.17 1.16 3.09
CA LEU A 62 7.91 0.15 4.11
C LEU A 62 7.93 0.74 5.52
N ARG A 63 8.87 1.65 5.81
CA ARG A 63 8.91 2.37 7.09
C ARG A 63 7.68 3.26 7.28
N LEU A 64 7.33 4.05 6.27
CA LEU A 64 6.18 4.97 6.31
C LEU A 64 4.83 4.23 6.34
N SER A 65 4.79 2.99 5.82
CA SER A 65 3.59 2.14 5.88
C SER A 65 3.17 1.81 7.31
N SER A 66 4.10 1.86 8.28
CA SER A 66 3.86 1.40 9.67
C SER A 66 3.47 -0.08 9.78
N LEU A 67 3.73 -0.90 8.76
CA LEU A 67 3.53 -2.35 8.83
C LEU A 67 4.47 -2.96 9.89
N ILE A 68 3.89 -3.68 10.84
CA ILE A 68 4.62 -4.37 11.90
C ILE A 68 5.21 -5.68 11.36
N ASN A 69 4.38 -6.55 10.77
CA ASN A 69 4.83 -7.83 10.24
C ASN A 69 5.35 -7.70 8.80
N LYS A 70 6.65 -7.44 8.67
CA LYS A 70 7.33 -7.26 7.38
C LYS A 70 7.76 -8.58 6.71
N GLY A 71 7.58 -9.72 7.39
CA GLY A 71 7.99 -11.04 6.89
C GLY A 71 6.98 -11.72 5.98
N ALA A 72 5.83 -11.09 5.71
CA ALA A 72 4.81 -11.64 4.83
C ALA A 72 5.24 -11.54 3.36
N VAL A 73 5.07 -12.63 2.62
CA VAL A 73 5.53 -12.76 1.23
C VAL A 73 4.41 -13.25 0.32
N THR A 74 4.37 -12.74 -0.90
CA THR A 74 3.28 -13.00 -1.87
C THR A 74 3.32 -14.42 -2.43
N GLU A 75 4.49 -15.04 -2.46
CA GLU A 75 4.74 -16.42 -2.92
C GLU A 75 3.99 -17.46 -2.07
N ASN A 76 3.63 -17.09 -0.84
CA ASN A 76 2.87 -17.94 0.08
C ASN A 76 1.35 -17.74 -0.03
N LEU A 77 0.88 -16.81 -0.86
CA LEU A 77 -0.54 -16.55 -1.12
C LEU A 77 -1.06 -17.48 -2.22
N LYS A 78 -1.04 -18.77 -1.94
CA LYS A 78 -1.53 -19.82 -2.84
C LYS A 78 -2.12 -20.97 -2.05
N THR A 79 -3.02 -21.70 -2.68
CA THR A 79 -3.62 -22.90 -2.09
C THR A 79 -2.54 -23.92 -1.71
N GLY A 80 -2.70 -24.58 -0.55
CA GLY A 80 -1.82 -25.68 -0.09
C GLY A 80 -0.99 -25.41 1.18
N ASN A 81 -0.99 -24.18 1.69
CA ASN A 81 -0.29 -23.79 2.94
C ASN A 81 -1.24 -23.73 4.16
N GLY A 82 -2.20 -24.66 4.27
CA GLY A 82 -3.25 -24.61 5.29
C GLY A 82 -4.34 -23.56 5.03
N ARG A 83 -4.39 -23.04 3.79
CA ARG A 83 -5.35 -22.03 3.31
C ARG A 83 -5.80 -22.42 1.91
N ILE A 84 -7.04 -22.09 1.59
CA ILE A 84 -7.64 -22.24 0.28
C ILE A 84 -8.04 -20.86 -0.22
N TYR A 85 -7.68 -20.56 -1.46
CA TYR A 85 -7.99 -19.31 -2.14
C TYR A 85 -8.70 -19.60 -3.46
N ASN A 86 -9.35 -18.59 -4.03
CA ASN A 86 -9.50 -18.55 -5.48
C ASN A 86 -8.17 -18.03 -6.06
N ASP A 87 -7.30 -18.94 -6.49
CA ASP A 87 -5.94 -18.61 -6.94
C ASP A 87 -5.95 -17.62 -8.12
N ALA A 88 -6.92 -17.71 -9.04
CA ALA A 88 -7.05 -16.76 -10.15
C ALA A 88 -7.35 -15.32 -9.68
N THR A 89 -8.21 -15.17 -8.66
CA THR A 89 -8.47 -13.85 -8.05
C THR A 89 -7.23 -13.32 -7.33
N VAL A 90 -6.48 -14.19 -6.65
CA VAL A 90 -5.24 -13.77 -5.97
C VAL A 90 -4.22 -13.28 -6.97
N GLU A 91 -4.00 -14.00 -8.07
CA GLU A 91 -3.12 -13.57 -9.15
C GLU A 91 -3.52 -12.20 -9.71
N GLN A 92 -4.82 -11.97 -9.95
CA GLN A 92 -5.33 -10.67 -10.40
C GLN A 92 -5.03 -9.55 -9.40
N VAL A 93 -5.25 -9.78 -8.10
CA VAL A 93 -4.93 -8.80 -7.04
C VAL A 93 -3.43 -8.51 -7.01
N LEU A 94 -2.58 -9.53 -7.14
CA LEU A 94 -1.12 -9.38 -7.15
C LEU A 94 -0.57 -8.65 -8.38
N THR A 95 -1.38 -8.43 -9.42
CA THR A 95 -0.99 -7.53 -10.51
C THR A 95 -1.06 -6.04 -10.14
N PHE A 96 -1.81 -5.68 -9.09
CA PHE A 96 -2.07 -4.30 -8.65
C PHE A 96 -2.83 -3.40 -9.65
N HIS A 97 -3.38 -3.92 -10.74
CA HIS A 97 -4.21 -3.13 -11.67
C HIS A 97 -5.46 -2.54 -10.98
N PHE A 98 -5.94 -3.15 -9.90
CA PHE A 98 -7.02 -2.58 -9.07
C PHE A 98 -6.67 -1.17 -8.57
N ALA A 99 -5.40 -0.90 -8.26
CA ALA A 99 -4.96 0.39 -7.74
C ALA A 99 -5.05 1.49 -8.81
N GLU A 100 -4.71 1.15 -10.06
CA GLU A 100 -4.80 2.03 -11.22
C GLU A 100 -6.25 2.29 -11.61
N ASN A 101 -7.09 1.25 -11.50
CA ASN A 101 -8.53 1.31 -11.76
C ASN A 101 -9.35 1.90 -10.60
N ARG A 102 -8.69 2.35 -9.51
CA ARG A 102 -9.34 2.97 -8.33
C ARG A 102 -10.34 2.03 -7.64
N GLN A 103 -10.03 0.74 -7.65
CA GLN A 103 -10.85 -0.32 -7.10
C GLN A 103 -10.35 -0.73 -5.71
N ASN A 104 -11.27 -1.12 -4.83
CA ASN A 104 -10.95 -1.60 -3.49
C ASN A 104 -10.86 -3.14 -3.46
N VAL A 105 -10.14 -3.69 -2.49
CA VAL A 105 -10.00 -5.14 -2.31
C VAL A 105 -10.43 -5.53 -0.90
N GLY A 106 -11.44 -6.38 -0.80
CA GLY A 106 -11.89 -6.96 0.46
C GLY A 106 -11.35 -8.38 0.62
N ILE A 107 -10.69 -8.65 1.75
CA ILE A 107 -10.18 -9.97 2.11
C ILE A 107 -11.04 -10.53 3.24
N TYR A 108 -11.78 -11.60 2.97
CA TYR A 108 -12.77 -12.19 3.86
C TYR A 108 -12.39 -13.60 4.30
N GLY A 109 -12.93 -14.03 5.44
CA GLY A 109 -12.69 -15.36 5.99
C GLY A 109 -12.75 -15.38 7.51
N VAL A 110 -12.76 -16.57 8.08
CA VAL A 110 -12.83 -16.77 9.54
C VAL A 110 -11.57 -16.28 10.27
N THR A 111 -11.66 -16.11 11.59
CA THR A 111 -10.49 -15.80 12.43
C THR A 111 -9.41 -16.86 12.27
N GLY A 112 -8.16 -16.42 12.14
CA GLY A 112 -7.02 -17.31 11.92
C GLY A 112 -6.88 -17.86 10.48
N ALA A 113 -7.77 -17.51 9.53
CA ALA A 113 -7.64 -17.94 8.13
C ALA A 113 -6.40 -17.35 7.41
N GLY A 114 -5.78 -16.30 7.96
CA GLY A 114 -4.61 -15.64 7.37
C GLY A 114 -4.92 -14.37 6.59
N LYS A 115 -6.05 -13.71 6.87
CA LYS A 115 -6.43 -12.42 6.25
C LYS A 115 -5.37 -11.34 6.47
N SER A 116 -4.94 -11.12 7.72
CA SER A 116 -3.88 -10.16 8.06
C SER A 116 -2.54 -10.48 7.40
N TYR A 117 -2.24 -11.77 7.20
CA TYR A 117 -1.05 -12.20 6.45
C TYR A 117 -1.16 -11.80 4.98
N PHE A 118 -2.32 -12.05 4.34
CA PHE A 118 -2.58 -11.63 2.96
C PHE A 118 -2.44 -10.11 2.81
N LEU A 119 -3.07 -9.35 3.71
CA LEU A 119 -3.01 -7.89 3.71
C LEU A 119 -1.56 -7.38 3.89
N SER A 120 -0.80 -8.00 4.79
CA SER A 120 0.62 -7.67 5.04
C SER A 120 1.50 -7.96 3.83
N ALA A 121 1.34 -9.13 3.20
CA ALA A 121 2.09 -9.51 2.00
C ALA A 121 1.82 -8.54 0.84
N CYS A 122 0.56 -8.15 0.64
CA CYS A 122 0.20 -7.13 -0.34
C CYS A 122 0.82 -5.77 -0.01
N CYS A 123 0.89 -5.37 1.27
CA CYS A 123 1.51 -4.11 1.68
C CYS A 123 3.02 -4.10 1.39
N VAL A 124 3.74 -5.19 1.67
CA VAL A 124 5.16 -5.32 1.34
C VAL A 124 5.38 -5.22 -0.16
N GLU A 125 4.61 -5.96 -0.95
CA GLU A 125 4.72 -5.96 -2.41
C GLU A 125 4.37 -4.60 -3.02
N ALA A 126 3.34 -3.93 -2.48
CA ALA A 126 3.00 -2.57 -2.87
C ALA A 126 4.16 -1.58 -2.62
N CYS A 127 4.84 -1.70 -1.48
CA CYS A 127 6.01 -0.88 -1.18
C CYS A 127 7.15 -1.15 -2.18
N ARG A 128 7.37 -2.41 -2.59
CA ARG A 128 8.39 -2.78 -3.61
C ARG A 128 8.07 -2.17 -4.96
N ARG A 129 6.78 -2.11 -5.32
CA ARG A 129 6.26 -1.43 -6.52
C ARG A 129 6.21 0.09 -6.39
N ASN A 130 6.82 0.65 -5.35
CA ASN A 130 6.92 2.08 -5.08
C ASN A 130 5.56 2.79 -4.85
N TYR A 131 4.56 2.06 -4.35
CA TYR A 131 3.32 2.68 -3.88
C TYR A 131 3.52 3.27 -2.47
N ARG A 132 2.99 4.48 -2.25
CA ARG A 132 2.86 5.04 -0.91
C ARG A 132 1.74 4.32 -0.17
N CYS A 133 2.14 3.55 0.84
CA CYS A 133 1.25 2.68 1.59
C CYS A 133 1.06 3.19 3.02
N LYS A 134 -0.06 2.82 3.64
CA LYS A 134 -0.28 2.94 5.08
C LYS A 134 -1.08 1.75 5.57
N PHE A 135 -0.55 1.07 6.57
CA PHE A 135 -1.19 0.00 7.30
C PHE A 135 -1.72 0.55 8.62
N VAL A 136 -2.96 0.20 8.97
CA VAL A 136 -3.62 0.62 10.20
C VAL A 136 -4.63 -0.42 10.64
N ASP A 137 -4.79 -0.61 11.94
CA ASP A 137 -5.92 -1.36 12.49
C ASP A 137 -7.20 -0.53 12.38
N TYR A 138 -8.33 -1.18 12.08
CA TYR A 138 -9.62 -0.51 11.97
C TYR A 138 -10.00 0.27 13.23
N SER A 139 -9.76 -0.31 14.42
CA SER A 139 -10.12 0.31 15.69
C SER A 139 -9.20 1.49 15.99
N ASP A 140 -7.89 1.31 15.82
CA ASP A 140 -6.90 2.38 16.01
C ASP A 140 -7.17 3.59 15.10
N LEU A 141 -7.55 3.33 13.84
CA LEU A 141 -7.89 4.37 12.86
C LEU A 141 -9.07 5.21 13.33
N LEU A 142 -10.16 4.56 13.75
CA LEU A 142 -11.37 5.27 14.14
C LEU A 142 -11.23 5.95 15.49
N ASP A 143 -10.63 5.29 16.47
CA ASP A 143 -10.39 5.86 17.79
C ASP A 143 -9.53 7.12 17.69
N GLU A 144 -8.46 7.09 16.89
CA GLU A 144 -7.64 8.27 16.60
C GLU A 144 -8.48 9.42 16.03
N LEU A 145 -9.29 9.15 15.00
CA LEU A 145 -10.07 10.17 14.33
C LEU A 145 -11.20 10.72 15.21
N ILE A 146 -11.85 9.88 16.02
CA ILE A 146 -12.90 10.28 16.97
C ILE A 146 -12.32 11.17 18.06
N VAL A 147 -11.19 10.78 18.67
CA VAL A 147 -10.52 11.60 19.69
C VAL A 147 -10.15 12.96 19.13
N LEU A 148 -9.58 13.01 17.92
CA LEU A 148 -9.24 14.27 17.25
C LEU A 148 -10.47 15.12 16.93
N ASN A 149 -11.60 14.49 16.56
CA ASN A 149 -12.85 15.20 16.30
C ASN A 149 -13.44 15.83 17.57
N ARG A 150 -13.36 15.13 18.71
CA ARG A 150 -13.89 15.57 20.01
C ARG A 150 -13.05 16.63 20.71
N GLN A 151 -11.74 16.67 20.46
CA GLN A 151 -10.85 17.68 21.04
C GLN A 151 -11.07 19.10 20.46
N GLU A 152 -12.02 19.28 19.54
CA GLU A 152 -12.33 20.52 18.82
C GLU A 152 -11.13 21.15 18.07
N ASP A 153 -9.98 20.46 17.99
CA ASP A 153 -8.87 20.80 17.10
C ASP A 153 -9.19 20.35 15.67
N LEU A 154 -10.13 21.09 15.06
CA LEU A 154 -10.59 20.88 13.69
C LEU A 154 -9.45 20.87 12.69
N ASN A 155 -8.37 21.62 12.94
CA ASN A 155 -7.22 21.69 12.05
C ASN A 155 -6.44 20.38 12.06
N LYS A 156 -6.17 19.82 13.25
CA LYS A 156 -5.47 18.55 13.40
C LYS A 156 -6.30 17.39 12.85
N TYR A 157 -7.59 17.32 13.17
CA TYR A 157 -8.51 16.34 12.59
C TYR A 157 -8.53 16.40 11.06
N ARG A 158 -8.72 17.60 10.48
CA ARG A 158 -8.74 17.79 9.02
C ARG A 158 -7.42 17.40 8.35
N LYS A 159 -6.28 17.69 8.98
CA LYS A 159 -4.97 17.26 8.47
C LYS A 159 -4.87 15.72 8.49
N ARG A 160 -5.33 15.08 9.56
CA ARG A 160 -5.21 13.63 9.74
C ARG A 160 -6.12 12.83 8.81
N ILE A 161 -7.39 13.22 8.68
CA ILE A 161 -8.30 12.55 7.74
C ILE A 161 -7.83 12.72 6.29
N ARG A 162 -7.30 13.89 5.90
CA ARG A 162 -6.71 14.11 4.57
C ARG A 162 -5.44 13.31 4.35
N TYR A 163 -4.64 13.10 5.38
CA TYR A 163 -3.47 12.23 5.31
C TYR A 163 -3.92 10.81 4.92
N TYR A 164 -4.86 10.21 5.65
CA TYR A 164 -5.41 8.90 5.31
C TYR A 164 -6.09 8.87 3.94
N ALA A 165 -6.80 9.93 3.54
CA ALA A 165 -7.47 9.98 2.25
C ALA A 165 -6.51 10.02 1.04
N ARG A 166 -5.35 10.65 1.18
CA ARG A 166 -4.37 10.88 0.10
C ARG A 166 -3.35 9.75 -0.09
N ILE A 167 -3.27 8.81 0.84
CA ILE A 167 -2.39 7.65 0.71
C ILE A 167 -2.91 6.79 -0.45
N GLN A 168 -2.00 6.43 -1.38
CA GLN A 168 -2.36 5.70 -2.60
C GLN A 168 -3.01 4.35 -2.26
N LEU A 169 -2.39 3.60 -1.35
CA LEU A 169 -2.90 2.32 -0.86
C LEU A 169 -3.04 2.34 0.67
N LEU A 170 -4.28 2.38 1.15
CA LEU A 170 -4.59 2.25 2.57
C LEU A 170 -4.96 0.79 2.87
N PHE A 171 -4.25 0.18 3.81
CA PHE A 171 -4.48 -1.17 4.28
C PHE A 171 -5.13 -1.09 5.66
N ILE A 172 -6.36 -1.56 5.80
CA ILE A 172 -7.14 -1.55 7.05
C ILE A 172 -7.31 -2.99 7.53
N ASP A 173 -6.67 -3.36 8.62
CA ASP A 173 -6.84 -4.70 9.22
C ASP A 173 -8.06 -4.73 10.16
N ASP A 174 -8.65 -5.91 10.32
CA ASP A 174 -9.80 -6.20 11.18
C ASP A 174 -10.98 -5.22 11.02
N PHE A 175 -11.32 -4.91 9.77
CA PHE A 175 -12.47 -4.07 9.45
C PHE A 175 -13.78 -4.66 10.01
N ALA A 176 -14.59 -3.78 10.61
CA ALA A 176 -15.85 -4.11 11.26
C ALA A 176 -15.74 -5.10 12.44
N ILE A 177 -14.55 -5.28 13.04
CA ILE A 177 -14.39 -6.09 14.26
C ILE A 177 -15.04 -5.42 15.49
N SER A 178 -15.09 -4.08 15.49
CA SER A 178 -15.62 -3.23 16.56
C SER A 178 -16.81 -2.41 16.06
N ARG A 179 -17.83 -2.25 16.93
CA ARG A 179 -18.99 -1.39 16.67
C ARG A 179 -18.71 0.05 17.10
N TYR A 180 -19.25 1.00 16.35
CA TYR A 180 -19.10 2.43 16.60
C TYR A 180 -20.46 3.15 16.62
N SER A 181 -20.52 4.27 17.33
CA SER A 181 -21.68 5.17 17.33
C SER A 181 -21.83 5.90 15.99
N GLU A 182 -22.94 6.63 15.79
CA GLU A 182 -23.13 7.44 14.59
C GLU A 182 -21.97 8.38 14.30
N GLU A 183 -21.33 8.95 15.33
CA GLU A 183 -20.15 9.80 15.16
C GLU A 183 -19.02 9.04 14.43
N GLY A 184 -18.67 7.85 14.90
CA GLY A 184 -17.63 7.03 14.30
C GLY A 184 -17.99 6.60 12.87
N ILE A 185 -19.23 6.19 12.64
CA ILE A 185 -19.71 5.82 11.29
C ILE A 185 -19.69 7.01 10.35
N LYS A 186 -20.03 8.21 10.81
CA LYS A 186 -19.95 9.44 10.03
C LYS A 186 -18.51 9.76 9.63
N ILE A 187 -17.56 9.58 10.54
CA ILE A 187 -16.12 9.77 10.27
C ILE A 187 -15.63 8.74 9.25
N LEU A 188 -15.96 7.45 9.44
CA LEU A 188 -15.60 6.38 8.51
C LEU A 188 -16.16 6.65 7.11
N HIS A 189 -17.45 6.94 7.01
CA HIS A 189 -18.12 7.24 5.75
C HIS A 189 -17.47 8.44 5.05
N HIS A 190 -17.11 9.48 5.81
CA HIS A 190 -16.41 10.64 5.26
C HIS A 190 -15.02 10.27 4.72
N LEU A 191 -14.24 9.47 5.45
CA LEU A 191 -12.93 9.00 5.00
C LEU A 191 -13.04 8.19 3.70
N ILE A 192 -13.93 7.19 3.66
CA ILE A 192 -14.11 6.33 2.48
C ILE A 192 -14.59 7.16 1.28
N LYS A 193 -15.51 8.10 1.48
CA LYS A 193 -15.92 9.04 0.43
C LYS A 193 -14.76 9.88 -0.09
N LEU A 194 -13.92 10.44 0.78
CA LEU A 194 -12.76 11.24 0.35
C LEU A 194 -11.76 10.40 -0.46
N ARG A 195 -11.58 9.12 -0.11
CA ARG A 195 -10.70 8.20 -0.86
C ARG A 195 -11.24 7.93 -2.26
N ASP A 196 -12.53 7.66 -2.36
CA ASP A 196 -13.27 7.48 -3.63
C ASP A 196 -13.15 8.74 -4.52
N ASP A 197 -13.42 9.92 -3.95
CA ASP A 197 -13.31 11.21 -4.66
C ASP A 197 -11.87 11.49 -5.15
N LEU A 198 -10.85 11.06 -4.40
CA LEU A 198 -9.43 11.21 -4.76
C LEU A 198 -8.89 10.08 -5.66
N GLY A 199 -9.67 9.04 -5.90
CA GLY A 199 -9.25 7.87 -6.66
C GLY A 199 -8.13 7.07 -5.98
N THR A 200 -8.10 7.00 -4.66
CA THR A 200 -7.16 6.16 -3.90
C THR A 200 -7.81 4.84 -3.48
N SER A 201 -7.01 3.77 -3.43
CA SER A 201 -7.55 2.40 -3.27
C SER A 201 -7.30 1.85 -1.87
N THR A 202 -8.26 1.08 -1.35
CA THR A 202 -8.25 0.54 0.00
C THR A 202 -8.26 -0.97 -0.09
N LEU A 203 -7.34 -1.61 0.63
CA LEU A 203 -7.40 -3.03 0.92
C LEU A 203 -7.79 -3.20 2.37
N PHE A 204 -8.68 -4.14 2.66
CA PHE A 204 -9.10 -4.36 4.03
C PHE A 204 -9.39 -5.83 4.31
N THR A 205 -9.24 -6.25 5.55
CA THR A 205 -9.64 -7.59 6.00
C THR A 205 -10.95 -7.50 6.75
N CYS A 206 -11.83 -8.48 6.62
CA CYS A 206 -13.09 -8.50 7.35
C CYS A 206 -13.50 -9.95 7.66
N GLN A 207 -14.10 -10.16 8.82
CA GLN A 207 -14.66 -11.47 9.20
C GLN A 207 -16.10 -11.64 8.71
N TYR A 208 -16.78 -10.53 8.43
CA TYR A 208 -18.20 -10.48 8.10
C TYR A 208 -18.39 -10.18 6.62
N SER A 209 -19.38 -10.81 6.01
CA SER A 209 -19.79 -10.49 4.65
C SER A 209 -20.31 -9.04 4.55
N PRO A 210 -20.25 -8.40 3.38
CA PRO A 210 -20.75 -7.03 3.19
C PRO A 210 -22.20 -6.81 3.64
N ASP A 211 -23.04 -7.84 3.59
CA ASP A 211 -24.45 -7.76 3.99
C ASP A 211 -24.65 -7.74 5.50
N GLU A 212 -23.68 -8.25 6.26
CA GLU A 212 -23.69 -8.25 7.73
C GLU A 212 -23.15 -6.94 8.33
N TRP A 213 -22.46 -6.12 7.52
CA TRP A 213 -21.84 -4.87 7.97
C TRP A 213 -22.83 -3.90 8.62
N GLY A 214 -24.08 -3.91 8.17
CA GLY A 214 -25.15 -3.12 8.77
C GLY A 214 -25.21 -3.30 10.28
N ASN A 215 -25.16 -4.54 10.76
CA ASN A 215 -25.26 -4.87 12.18
C ASN A 215 -23.92 -4.86 12.91
N GLN A 216 -22.80 -5.03 12.20
CA GLN A 216 -21.47 -5.13 12.81
C GLN A 216 -20.76 -3.79 12.93
N LEU A 217 -21.15 -2.79 12.14
CA LEU A 217 -20.59 -1.45 12.24
C LEU A 217 -21.35 -0.60 13.26
N SER A 218 -22.68 -0.66 13.31
CA SER A 218 -23.51 0.09 14.27
C SER A 218 -24.93 -0.48 14.40
N ASP A 219 -25.53 -0.42 15.59
CA ASP A 219 -26.94 -0.79 15.79
C ASP A 219 -27.91 0.40 15.61
N GLU A 220 -27.39 1.60 15.32
CA GLU A 220 -28.18 2.83 15.23
C GLU A 220 -28.84 2.96 13.85
N LYS A 221 -30.18 3.03 13.79
CA LYS A 221 -30.94 3.10 12.54
C LYS A 221 -30.58 4.32 11.66
N GLU A 222 -30.18 5.42 12.28
CA GLU A 222 -29.76 6.67 11.60
C GLU A 222 -28.47 6.51 10.78
N CYS A 223 -27.70 5.43 11.03
CA CYS A 223 -26.49 5.12 10.29
C CYS A 223 -26.73 4.46 8.93
N TYR A 224 -27.94 3.95 8.64
CA TYR A 224 -28.21 3.10 7.48
C TYR A 224 -27.68 3.67 6.15
N GLY A 225 -27.98 4.93 5.85
CA GLY A 225 -27.51 5.57 4.60
C GLY A 225 -25.99 5.72 4.52
N LYS A 226 -25.31 5.92 5.66
CA LYS A 226 -23.85 6.03 5.73
C LYS A 226 -23.20 4.65 5.57
N LEU A 227 -23.78 3.62 6.19
CA LEU A 227 -23.33 2.24 6.09
C LEU A 227 -23.45 1.70 4.66
N ASP A 228 -24.59 1.95 3.98
CA ASP A 228 -24.76 1.57 2.58
C ASP A 228 -23.77 2.32 1.66
N GLY A 229 -23.51 3.61 1.95
CA GLY A 229 -22.49 4.40 1.26
C GLY A 229 -21.06 3.90 1.45
N ILE A 230 -20.73 3.33 2.62
CA ILE A 230 -19.44 2.67 2.89
C ILE A 230 -19.36 1.36 2.10
N ARG A 231 -20.39 0.51 2.21
CA ARG A 231 -20.46 -0.79 1.53
C ARG A 231 -20.25 -0.64 0.03
N ARG A 232 -21.07 0.21 -0.62
CA ARG A 232 -21.00 0.43 -2.07
C ARG A 232 -19.63 0.86 -2.57
N ARG A 233 -18.90 1.66 -1.80
CA ARG A 233 -17.56 2.15 -2.16
C ARG A 233 -16.49 1.11 -1.93
N LEU A 234 -16.53 0.38 -0.82
CA LEU A 234 -15.51 -0.62 -0.49
C LEU A 234 -15.63 -1.90 -1.31
N THR A 235 -16.80 -2.21 -1.89
CA THR A 235 -17.02 -3.44 -2.67
C THR A 235 -16.93 -3.23 -4.19
N THR A 236 -16.22 -2.21 -4.68
CA THR A 236 -16.13 -1.87 -6.11
C THR A 236 -15.13 -2.71 -6.93
N GLY A 237 -14.32 -3.54 -6.28
CA GLY A 237 -13.21 -4.26 -6.93
C GLY A 237 -13.22 -5.75 -6.65
N PHE A 238 -12.15 -6.23 -6.01
CA PHE A 238 -11.90 -7.64 -5.83
C PHE A 238 -12.35 -8.11 -4.45
N THR A 239 -12.89 -9.32 -4.41
CA THR A 239 -13.23 -10.02 -3.17
C THR A 239 -12.40 -11.29 -3.10
N VAL A 240 -11.52 -11.37 -2.11
CA VAL A 240 -10.70 -12.56 -1.83
C VAL A 240 -11.34 -13.26 -0.63
N LEU A 241 -11.85 -14.47 -0.84
CA LEU A 241 -12.28 -15.34 0.26
C LEU A 241 -11.14 -16.29 0.61
N ILE A 242 -10.80 -16.35 1.89
CA ILE A 242 -9.80 -17.28 2.43
C ILE A 242 -10.52 -18.31 3.30
N GLU A 243 -10.48 -19.55 2.85
CA GLU A 243 -10.99 -20.69 3.59
C GLU A 243 -9.83 -21.40 4.31
N LYS A 244 -10.15 -22.00 5.45
CA LYS A 244 -9.18 -22.82 6.18
C LYS A 244 -9.20 -24.22 5.56
N ALA A 245 -8.02 -24.69 5.15
CA ALA A 245 -7.88 -26.06 4.64
C ALA A 245 -8.05 -27.11 5.74
#